data_AF-A0A4Q4YU20-F1
#
_entry.id   AF-A0A4Q4YU20-F1
#
_cell.length_a   1.000
_cell.length_b   1.000
_cell.length_c   1.000
_cell.angle_alpha   90.00
_cell.angle_beta   90.00
_cell.angle_gamma   90.00
#
_symmetry.space_group_name_H-M   'P 1'
#
loop_
_entity.id
_entity.type
_entity.pdbx_description
1 polymer ?
#
loop_
_entity_poly.entity_id
_entity_poly.type
_entity_poly.pdbx_seq_one_letter_code
_entity_poly.pdbx_strand_id
1 'polypeptide(L)'
;MKWLALEKFAATWKKGTLLEPILCRTVEFKRRACAQVKTGHCPSRIEVIQLIKDGIAISEDLEAMATCVKSSSNPDLPSHQQPTAFNNMFEVSTGTTEAIARCLYQTVRYHVIELLSSLVAFVEEGDGTRHKPDYQFDPSVRFIILEQVCGEVCAVLGFDSEHNMEEDQTGMGYRTYSMFWPLVVLLYSSSAGEEKRAWVREKLRFIGEVSGLGMAAWAAGNIDTLRAA
;
A
#
# COMPACT_ATOMS: atom_id res chain seq x y z
N MET A 1 19.40 -0.52 0.51
CA MET A 1 19.88 -0.98 1.83
C MET A 1 19.30 -0.07 2.94
N LYS A 2 17.99 -0.13 3.25
CA LYS A 2 17.33 0.69 4.29
C LYS A 2 16.33 -0.07 5.19
N TRP A 3 15.91 -1.28 4.80
CA TRP A 3 14.88 -2.05 5.52
C TRP A 3 15.40 -2.83 6.75
N LEU A 4 16.66 -3.28 6.73
CA LEU A 4 17.34 -3.88 7.90
C LEU A 4 17.36 -2.96 9.14
N ALA A 5 17.25 -1.63 8.95
CA ALA A 5 17.16 -0.68 10.05
C ALA A 5 15.78 -0.70 10.74
N LEU A 6 14.71 -0.99 10.01
CA LEU A 6 13.37 -1.19 10.57
C LEU A 6 13.29 -2.53 11.33
N GLU A 7 14.09 -3.52 10.91
CA GLU A 7 14.20 -4.83 11.58
C GLU A 7 14.87 -4.74 12.96
N LYS A 8 15.73 -3.74 13.19
CA LYS A 8 16.42 -3.50 14.48
C LYS A 8 15.71 -2.50 15.40
N PHE A 9 14.50 -2.03 15.05
CA PHE A 9 13.75 -1.11 15.90
C PHE A 9 13.06 -1.82 17.07
N ALA A 10 13.79 -2.67 17.79
CA ALA A 10 13.40 -3.19 19.09
C ALA A 10 13.78 -2.15 20.15
N ALA A 11 13.00 -1.07 20.21
CA ALA A 11 13.22 -0.06 21.22
C ALA A 11 12.73 -0.58 22.58
N THR A 12 13.59 -0.52 23.60
CA THR A 12 13.42 -1.12 24.94
C THR A 12 12.19 -0.62 25.71
N TRP A 13 11.60 0.51 25.30
CA TRP A 13 10.36 1.08 25.83
C TRP A 13 9.05 0.50 25.25
N LYS A 14 9.08 -0.35 24.21
CA LYS A 14 7.85 -0.87 23.58
C LYS A 14 7.47 -2.25 24.15
N LYS A 15 6.31 -2.34 24.80
CA LYS A 15 5.61 -3.61 25.08
C LYS A 15 4.62 -3.88 23.94
N GLY A 16 4.86 -4.88 23.11
CA GLY A 16 3.92 -5.33 22.06
C GLY A 16 4.56 -5.52 20.68
N THR A 17 3.83 -6.14 19.74
CA THR A 17 4.28 -6.31 18.36
C THR A 17 4.43 -4.94 17.68
N LEU A 18 5.52 -4.77 16.92
CA LEU A 18 5.81 -3.51 16.21
C LEU A 18 4.77 -3.20 15.14
N LEU A 19 4.19 -4.26 14.57
CA LEU A 19 3.18 -4.24 13.53
C LEU A 19 1.94 -5.03 14.00
N GLU A 20 0.79 -4.67 13.44
CA GLU A 20 -0.44 -5.43 13.46
C GLU A 20 -0.19 -6.81 12.87
N PRO A 21 -0.91 -7.84 13.33
CA PRO A 21 -0.67 -9.22 12.91
C PRO A 21 -0.65 -9.40 11.38
N ILE A 22 -1.56 -8.74 10.65
CA ILE A 22 -1.65 -8.86 9.19
C ILE A 22 -0.46 -8.20 8.47
N LEU A 23 -0.01 -7.04 8.95
CA LEU A 23 1.16 -6.35 8.40
C LEU A 23 2.44 -7.13 8.70
N CYS A 24 2.54 -7.74 9.88
CA CYS A 24 3.65 -8.61 10.26
C CYS A 24 3.74 -9.83 9.31
N ARG A 25 2.62 -10.54 9.10
CA ARG A 25 2.54 -11.66 8.15
C ARG A 25 2.90 -11.25 6.73
N THR A 26 2.46 -10.06 6.31
CA THR A 26 2.78 -9.54 4.97
C THR A 26 4.27 -9.26 4.79
N VAL A 27 4.92 -8.66 5.78
CA VAL A 27 6.37 -8.42 5.76
C VAL A 27 7.15 -9.74 5.73
N GLU A 28 6.74 -10.72 6.54
CA GLU A 28 7.36 -12.05 6.55
C GLU A 28 7.18 -12.79 5.22
N PHE A 29 5.98 -12.72 4.63
CA PHE A 29 5.71 -13.25 3.30
C PHE A 29 6.63 -12.62 2.25
N LYS A 30 6.69 -11.28 2.19
CA LYS A 30 7.58 -10.57 1.25
C LYS A 30 9.04 -10.97 1.44
N ARG A 31 9.51 -11.10 2.69
CA ARG A 31 10.87 -11.55 2.99
C ARG A 31 11.14 -12.94 2.42
N ARG A 32 10.23 -13.89 2.66
CA ARG A 32 10.35 -15.26 2.14
C ARG A 32 10.33 -15.26 0.61
N ALA A 33 9.37 -14.57 -0.02
CA ALA A 33 9.28 -14.46 -1.47
C ALA A 33 10.55 -13.85 -2.11
N CYS A 34 11.09 -12.77 -1.54
CA CYS A 34 12.33 -12.16 -2.03
C CYS A 34 13.58 -13.03 -1.79
N ALA A 35 13.61 -13.83 -0.72
CA ALA A 35 14.72 -14.74 -0.45
C ALA A 35 14.83 -15.80 -1.56
N GLN A 36 13.69 -16.34 -2.01
CA GLN A 36 13.64 -17.32 -3.10
C GLN A 36 14.25 -16.82 -4.42
N VAL A 37 14.23 -15.49 -4.65
CA VAL A 37 14.81 -14.88 -5.86
C VAL A 37 16.32 -14.62 -5.71
N LYS A 38 16.82 -14.49 -4.48
CA LYS A 38 18.20 -14.02 -4.21
C LYS A 38 19.18 -15.09 -3.79
N THR A 39 18.71 -16.15 -3.14
CA THR A 39 19.58 -17.25 -2.75
C THR A 39 19.83 -18.09 -3.99
N GLY A 40 21.09 -18.31 -4.39
CA GLY A 40 21.48 -19.16 -5.52
C GLY A 40 21.11 -20.65 -5.38
N HIS A 41 20.20 -20.99 -4.47
CA HIS A 41 19.50 -22.25 -4.40
C HIS A 41 18.17 -22.11 -5.13
N CYS A 42 17.94 -22.95 -6.12
CA CYS A 42 16.66 -23.03 -6.80
C CYS A 42 15.60 -23.42 -5.76
N PRO A 43 14.59 -22.58 -5.50
CA PRO A 43 13.50 -22.91 -4.58
C PRO A 43 12.86 -24.22 -4.96
N SER A 44 12.50 -25.08 -4.00
CA SER A 44 11.67 -26.22 -4.36
C SER A 44 10.28 -25.74 -4.78
N ARG A 45 9.72 -26.31 -5.85
CA ARG A 45 8.37 -25.95 -6.33
C ARG A 45 7.30 -26.07 -5.25
N ILE A 46 7.45 -27.03 -4.34
CA ILE A 46 6.55 -27.26 -3.21
C ILE A 46 6.57 -26.06 -2.25
N GLU A 47 7.75 -25.52 -1.93
CA GLU A 47 7.88 -24.33 -1.09
C GLU A 47 7.26 -23.10 -1.76
N VAL A 48 7.43 -22.95 -3.08
CA VAL A 48 6.83 -21.83 -3.83
C VAL A 48 5.30 -21.95 -3.87
N ILE A 49 4.75 -23.15 -4.08
CA ILE A 49 3.30 -23.40 -4.01
C ILE A 49 2.75 -23.05 -2.61
N GLN A 50 3.46 -23.41 -1.54
CA GLN A 50 3.05 -23.03 -0.18
C GLN A 50 3.10 -21.51 0.01
N LEU A 51 4.12 -20.83 -0.51
CA LEU A 51 4.18 -19.37 -0.49
C LEU A 51 3.03 -18.73 -1.25
N ILE A 52 2.62 -19.29 -2.39
CA ILE A 52 1.45 -18.82 -3.13
C ILE A 52 0.19 -18.93 -2.28
N LYS A 53 -0.04 -20.08 -1.63
CA LYS A 53 -1.19 -20.29 -0.73
C LYS A 53 -1.19 -19.30 0.43
N ASP A 54 -0.04 -19.11 1.08
CA ASP A 54 0.12 -18.15 2.18
C ASP A 54 -0.21 -16.72 1.72
N GLY A 55 0.27 -16.32 0.53
CA GLY A 55 0.02 -14.99 -0.01
C GLY A 55 -1.44 -14.76 -0.40
N ILE A 56 -2.13 -15.77 -0.93
CA ILE A 56 -3.58 -15.69 -1.21
C ILE A 56 -4.35 -15.42 0.08
N ALA A 57 -4.10 -16.20 1.13
CA ALA A 57 -4.75 -16.01 2.42
C ALA A 57 -4.45 -14.62 3.01
N ILE A 58 -3.21 -14.12 2.89
CA ILE A 58 -2.84 -12.76 3.32
C ILE A 58 -3.61 -11.70 2.52
N SER A 59 -3.78 -11.88 1.21
CA SER A 59 -4.54 -10.95 0.37
C SER A 59 -6.02 -10.89 0.77
N GLU A 60 -6.64 -12.03 1.05
CA GLU A 60 -8.03 -12.12 1.52
C GLU A 60 -8.19 -11.45 2.89
N ASP A 61 -7.27 -11.71 3.81
CA ASP A 61 -7.27 -11.07 5.13
C ASP A 61 -7.10 -9.54 5.02
N LEU A 62 -6.26 -9.04 4.11
CA LEU A 62 -6.09 -7.60 3.86
C LEU A 62 -7.36 -6.96 3.28
N GLU A 63 -8.08 -7.66 2.41
CA GLU A 63 -9.38 -7.22 1.89
C GLU A 63 -10.44 -7.16 3.00
N ALA A 64 -10.49 -8.18 3.85
CA ALA A 64 -11.37 -8.18 5.01
C ALA A 64 -11.07 -7.01 5.94
N MET A 65 -9.79 -6.75 6.23
CA MET A 65 -9.36 -5.60 7.02
C MET A 65 -9.80 -4.27 6.39
N ALA A 66 -9.54 -4.07 5.09
CA ALA A 66 -9.98 -2.85 4.39
C ALA A 66 -11.51 -2.68 4.45
N THR A 67 -12.28 -3.76 4.35
CA THR A 67 -13.74 -3.71 4.41
C THR A 67 -14.27 -3.44 5.83
N CYS A 68 -13.59 -3.96 6.85
CA CYS A 68 -13.99 -3.84 8.25
C CYS A 68 -13.58 -2.50 8.90
N VAL A 69 -12.62 -1.77 8.34
CA VAL A 69 -12.27 -0.42 8.80
C VAL A 69 -13.49 0.48 8.69
N LYS A 70 -13.96 1.00 9.83
CA LYS A 70 -15.09 1.92 9.94
C LYS A 70 -14.81 2.94 11.03
N SER A 71 -15.16 4.19 10.78
CA SER A 71 -15.10 5.24 11.78
C SER A 71 -16.13 4.99 12.88
N SER A 72 -15.78 5.38 14.10
CA SER A 72 -16.75 5.42 15.19
C SER A 72 -17.95 6.28 14.82
N SER A 73 -19.17 5.81 15.08
CA SER A 73 -20.39 6.62 14.97
C SER A 73 -20.55 7.62 16.12
N ASN A 74 -19.70 7.53 17.16
CA ASN A 74 -19.74 8.40 18.32
C ASN A 74 -18.50 9.32 18.33
N PRO A 75 -18.64 10.60 17.92
CA PRO A 75 -17.54 11.55 17.86
C PRO A 75 -17.06 12.02 19.23
N ASP A 76 -17.84 11.80 20.29
CA ASP A 76 -17.50 12.20 21.67
C ASP A 76 -16.66 11.16 22.42
N LEU A 77 -16.35 10.02 21.79
CA LEU A 77 -15.46 9.01 22.36
C LEU A 77 -14.06 9.63 22.56
N PRO A 78 -13.47 9.50 23.78
CA PRO A 78 -12.09 9.90 24.01
C PRO A 78 -11.14 9.25 22.99
N SER A 79 -10.11 9.96 22.53
CA SER A 79 -9.15 9.46 21.52
C SER A 79 -8.57 8.07 21.82
N HIS A 80 -8.36 7.72 23.09
CA HIS A 80 -7.86 6.38 23.50
C HIS A 80 -8.88 5.24 23.33
N GLN A 81 -10.14 5.56 23.03
CA GLN A 81 -11.24 4.62 22.76
C GLN A 81 -11.68 4.67 21.30
N GLN A 82 -11.13 5.61 20.51
CA GLN A 82 -11.39 5.68 19.08
C GLN A 82 -10.75 4.48 18.39
N PRO A 83 -11.42 3.88 17.37
CA PRO A 83 -10.81 2.84 16.57
C PRO A 83 -9.53 3.34 15.92
N THR A 84 -8.52 2.50 15.87
CA THR A 84 -7.25 2.84 15.22
C THR A 84 -6.91 1.84 14.13
N ALA A 85 -6.07 2.26 13.19
CA ALA A 85 -5.58 1.40 12.11
C ALA A 85 -4.09 1.63 11.84
N PHE A 86 -3.49 0.64 11.18
CA PHE A 86 -2.10 0.68 10.72
C PHE A 86 -1.09 0.92 11.86
N ASN A 87 -1.20 0.13 12.93
CA ASN A 87 -0.38 0.15 14.15
C ASN A 87 -0.63 1.35 15.06
N ASN A 88 -1.89 1.76 15.20
CA ASN A 88 -2.28 3.00 15.89
C ASN A 88 -1.70 4.26 15.23
N MET A 89 -1.36 4.21 13.94
CA MET A 89 -0.87 5.37 13.20
C MET A 89 -2.03 6.31 12.82
N PHE A 90 -3.21 5.74 12.56
CA PHE A 90 -4.40 6.49 12.21
C PHE A 90 -5.48 6.25 13.26
N GLU A 91 -5.96 7.32 13.86
CA GLU A 91 -7.26 7.31 14.52
C GLU A 91 -8.34 7.36 13.44
N VAL A 92 -9.26 6.39 13.46
CA VAL A 92 -10.33 6.25 12.47
C VAL A 92 -11.59 6.89 13.04
N SER A 93 -11.61 8.22 13.09
CA SER A 93 -12.71 9.01 13.66
C SER A 93 -13.53 9.78 12.61
N THR A 94 -13.06 9.82 11.37
CA THR A 94 -13.74 10.48 10.24
C THR A 94 -13.79 9.59 9.00
N GLY A 95 -14.68 9.90 8.06
CA GLY A 95 -14.73 9.25 6.74
C GLY A 95 -13.41 9.38 5.96
N THR A 96 -12.70 10.49 6.09
CA THR A 96 -11.38 10.68 5.46
C THR A 96 -10.33 9.74 6.06
N THR A 97 -10.24 9.64 7.39
CA THR A 97 -9.29 8.73 8.06
C THR A 97 -9.62 7.26 7.84
N GLU A 98 -10.90 6.95 7.70
CA GLU A 98 -11.39 5.63 7.27
C GLU A 98 -10.91 5.30 5.85
N ALA A 99 -11.15 6.19 4.89
CA ALA A 99 -10.70 6.05 3.50
C ALA A 99 -9.16 5.96 3.40
N ILE A 100 -8.41 6.73 4.18
CA ILE A 100 -6.95 6.62 4.28
C ILE A 100 -6.54 5.21 4.68
N ALA A 101 -7.09 4.68 5.78
CA ALA A 101 -6.75 3.35 6.27
C ALA A 101 -7.14 2.25 5.27
N ARG A 102 -8.32 2.31 4.65
CA ARG A 102 -8.72 1.40 3.57
C ARG A 102 -7.73 1.40 2.42
N CYS A 103 -7.39 2.59 1.92
CA CYS A 103 -6.47 2.77 0.82
C CYS A 103 -5.10 2.15 1.12
N LEU A 104 -4.60 2.30 2.35
CA LEU A 104 -3.32 1.73 2.77
C LEU A 104 -3.35 0.20 2.82
N TYR A 105 -4.39 -0.44 3.37
CA TYR A 105 -4.50 -1.90 3.34
C TYR A 105 -4.62 -2.43 1.91
N GLN A 106 -5.39 -1.76 1.05
CA GLN A 106 -5.48 -2.14 -0.37
C GLN A 106 -4.16 -1.95 -1.11
N THR A 107 -3.40 -0.92 -0.76
CA THR A 107 -2.04 -0.69 -1.30
C THR A 107 -1.10 -1.83 -0.88
N VAL A 108 -1.14 -2.26 0.38
CA VAL A 108 -0.38 -3.44 0.86
C VAL A 108 -0.82 -4.70 0.10
N ARG A 109 -2.13 -4.91 -0.06
CA ARG A 109 -2.72 -6.03 -0.80
C ARG A 109 -2.23 -6.06 -2.26
N TYR A 110 -2.19 -4.90 -2.92
CA TYR A 110 -1.66 -4.77 -4.27
C TYR A 110 -0.21 -5.32 -4.38
N HIS A 111 0.67 -4.92 -3.45
CA HIS A 111 2.07 -5.42 -3.42
C HIS A 111 2.15 -6.93 -3.16
N VAL A 112 1.22 -7.49 -2.37
CA VAL A 112 1.12 -8.95 -2.16
C VAL A 112 0.74 -9.64 -3.48
N ILE A 113 -0.26 -9.12 -4.20
CA ILE A 113 -0.68 -9.65 -5.50
C ILE A 113 0.45 -9.57 -6.54
N GLU A 114 1.25 -8.50 -6.55
CA GLU A 114 2.40 -8.39 -7.46
C GLU A 114 3.45 -9.48 -7.21
N LEU A 115 3.76 -9.74 -5.95
CA LEU A 115 4.67 -10.82 -5.57
C LEU A 115 4.07 -12.20 -5.93
N LEU A 116 2.79 -12.41 -5.67
CA LEU A 116 2.09 -13.64 -6.05
C LEU A 116 2.14 -13.90 -7.54
N SER A 117 1.88 -12.89 -8.38
CA SER A 117 1.97 -13.06 -9.83
C SER A 117 3.36 -13.49 -10.28
N SER A 118 4.41 -12.97 -9.62
CA SER A 118 5.79 -13.36 -9.92
C SER A 118 6.09 -14.81 -9.51
N LEU A 119 5.56 -15.25 -8.37
CA LEU A 119 5.69 -16.63 -7.89
C LEU A 119 4.90 -17.62 -8.76
N VAL A 120 3.70 -17.23 -9.22
CA VAL A 120 2.89 -18.03 -10.14
C VAL A 120 3.59 -18.19 -11.48
N ALA A 121 4.12 -17.11 -12.06
CA ALA A 121 4.89 -17.18 -13.30
C ALA A 121 6.09 -18.13 -13.17
N PHE A 122 6.83 -18.07 -12.05
CA PHE A 122 7.93 -19.00 -11.77
C PHE A 122 7.49 -20.47 -11.77
N VAL A 123 6.32 -20.77 -11.21
CA VAL A 123 5.79 -22.16 -11.16
C VAL A 123 5.27 -22.62 -12.52
N GLU A 124 4.68 -21.73 -13.32
CA GLU A 124 4.08 -22.03 -14.62
C GLU A 124 5.11 -22.15 -15.74
N GLU A 125 6.17 -21.32 -15.75
CA GLU A 125 7.25 -21.37 -16.73
C GLU A 125 8.17 -22.60 -16.55
N GLY A 126 8.15 -23.21 -15.37
CA GLY A 126 9.03 -24.31 -15.00
C GLY A 126 8.63 -25.71 -15.51
N ASP A 127 7.47 -25.91 -16.14
CA ASP A 127 6.97 -27.27 -16.44
C ASP A 127 6.20 -27.40 -17.76
N GLY A 128 6.71 -28.25 -18.67
CA GLY A 128 6.01 -28.74 -19.87
C GLY A 128 5.03 -29.90 -19.60
N THR A 129 4.77 -30.27 -18.34
CA THR A 129 3.98 -31.47 -17.98
C THR A 129 2.84 -31.25 -16.95
N ARG A 130 1.62 -31.19 -17.51
CA ARG A 130 0.30 -31.79 -17.12
C ARG A 130 -0.26 -31.80 -15.68
N HIS A 131 0.43 -31.41 -14.61
CA HIS A 131 -0.22 -31.30 -13.29
C HIS A 131 -0.50 -29.84 -12.93
N LYS A 132 -1.80 -29.48 -13.00
CA LYS A 132 -2.30 -28.19 -12.58
C LYS A 132 -1.98 -28.01 -11.08
N PRO A 133 -1.27 -26.95 -10.69
CA PRO A 133 -0.97 -26.70 -9.29
C PRO A 133 -2.25 -26.61 -8.46
N ASP A 134 -2.20 -27.10 -7.23
CA ASP A 134 -3.29 -27.01 -6.26
C ASP A 134 -3.34 -25.60 -5.64
N TYR A 135 -3.65 -24.59 -6.45
CA TYR A 135 -3.99 -23.24 -6.01
C TYR A 135 -4.93 -22.58 -7.02
N GLN A 136 -5.74 -21.62 -6.55
CA GLN A 136 -6.58 -20.79 -7.41
C GLN A 136 -6.16 -19.33 -7.23
N PHE A 137 -5.55 -18.77 -8.28
CA PHE A 137 -5.12 -17.38 -8.30
C PHE A 137 -5.69 -16.71 -9.54
N ASP A 138 -6.45 -15.63 -9.34
CA ASP A 138 -6.93 -14.81 -10.44
C ASP A 138 -6.03 -13.56 -10.56
N PRO A 139 -5.21 -13.44 -11.62
CA PRO A 139 -4.36 -12.27 -11.83
C PRO A 139 -5.18 -10.98 -12.07
N SER A 140 -6.47 -11.09 -12.44
CA SER A 140 -7.34 -9.95 -12.69
C SER A 140 -7.65 -9.13 -11.43
N VAL A 141 -7.55 -9.76 -10.26
CA VAL A 141 -7.73 -9.11 -8.93
C VAL A 141 -6.86 -7.87 -8.78
N ARG A 142 -5.69 -7.84 -9.42
CA ARG A 142 -4.81 -6.66 -9.43
C ARG A 142 -5.49 -5.40 -9.97
N PHE A 143 -6.29 -5.52 -11.02
CA PHE A 143 -7.00 -4.37 -11.61
C PHE A 143 -8.09 -3.87 -10.67
N ILE A 144 -8.84 -4.78 -10.06
CA ILE A 144 -9.89 -4.45 -9.08
C ILE A 144 -9.29 -3.67 -7.90
N ILE A 145 -8.15 -4.11 -7.37
CA ILE A 145 -7.46 -3.41 -6.27
C ILE A 145 -7.03 -2.00 -6.71
N LEU A 146 -6.52 -1.83 -7.94
CA LEU A 146 -6.13 -0.50 -8.43
C LEU A 146 -7.33 0.43 -8.61
N GLU A 147 -8.49 -0.07 -9.04
CA GLU A 147 -9.71 0.73 -9.06
C GLU A 147 -10.15 1.14 -7.65
N GLN A 148 -10.10 0.21 -6.69
CA GLN A 148 -10.40 0.51 -5.29
C GLN A 148 -9.45 1.56 -4.72
N VAL A 149 -8.14 1.41 -4.93
CA VAL A 149 -7.12 2.39 -4.50
C VAL A 149 -7.38 3.75 -5.15
N CYS A 150 -7.72 3.78 -6.45
CA CYS A 150 -8.05 5.03 -7.14
C CYS A 150 -9.29 5.71 -6.55
N GLY A 151 -10.35 4.96 -6.27
CA GLY A 151 -11.57 5.48 -5.64
C GLY A 151 -11.29 6.08 -4.26
N GLU A 152 -10.53 5.39 -3.42
CA GLU A 152 -10.16 5.90 -2.09
C GLU A 152 -9.26 7.14 -2.19
N VAL A 153 -8.34 7.21 -3.16
CA VAL A 153 -7.52 8.41 -3.42
C VAL A 153 -8.41 9.59 -3.81
N CYS A 154 -9.42 9.38 -4.64
CA CYS A 154 -10.38 10.42 -5.00
C CYS A 154 -11.16 10.90 -3.76
N ALA A 155 -11.65 9.99 -2.94
CA ALA A 155 -12.40 10.31 -1.73
C ALA A 155 -11.54 11.08 -0.70
N VAL A 156 -10.27 10.67 -0.50
CA VAL A 156 -9.37 11.32 0.46
C VAL A 156 -8.95 12.71 0.01
N LEU A 157 -8.68 12.90 -1.29
CA LEU A 157 -8.16 14.15 -1.82
C LEU A 157 -9.24 15.10 -2.36
N GLY A 158 -10.50 14.67 -2.35
CA GLY A 158 -11.63 15.46 -2.86
C GLY A 158 -11.59 15.64 -4.38
N PHE A 159 -11.21 14.58 -5.12
CA PHE A 159 -11.16 14.61 -6.59
C PHE A 159 -12.44 14.10 -7.27
N ASP A 160 -13.53 13.91 -6.53
CA ASP A 160 -14.81 13.50 -7.11
C ASP A 160 -15.33 14.55 -8.09
N SER A 161 -15.81 14.07 -9.25
CA SER A 161 -16.19 14.88 -10.41
C SER A 161 -17.37 15.83 -10.19
N GLU A 162 -18.08 15.70 -9.07
CA GLU A 162 -19.26 16.51 -8.77
C GLU A 162 -19.01 17.65 -7.77
N HIS A 163 -17.82 17.73 -7.15
CA HIS A 163 -17.55 18.74 -6.13
C HIS A 163 -16.41 19.66 -6.58
N ASN A 164 -16.68 20.97 -6.56
CA ASN A 164 -15.65 21.98 -6.74
C ASN A 164 -14.60 21.81 -5.64
N MET A 165 -13.32 21.79 -6.02
CA MET A 165 -12.15 21.62 -5.13
C MET A 165 -11.97 22.75 -4.08
N GLU A 166 -12.98 23.60 -3.90
CA GLU A 166 -12.96 24.75 -3.00
C GLU A 166 -13.43 24.43 -1.57
N GLU A 167 -14.09 23.29 -1.32
CA GLU A 167 -14.92 23.17 -0.11
C GLU A 167 -14.22 22.63 1.16
N ASP A 168 -13.03 22.02 1.10
CA ASP A 168 -12.26 21.74 2.33
C ASP A 168 -10.76 21.52 2.07
N GLN A 169 -9.98 22.61 2.05
CA GLN A 169 -8.51 22.54 1.98
C GLN A 169 -7.86 22.14 3.32
N THR A 170 -8.64 21.99 4.39
CA THR A 170 -8.12 21.72 5.73
C THR A 170 -7.45 20.35 5.77
N GLY A 171 -6.17 20.33 6.16
CA GLY A 171 -5.42 19.08 6.28
C GLY A 171 -4.98 18.46 4.95
N MET A 172 -5.06 19.19 3.82
CA MET A 172 -4.65 18.70 2.49
C MET A 172 -3.21 18.16 2.47
N GLY A 173 -2.28 18.80 3.18
CA GLY A 173 -0.89 18.31 3.29
C GLY A 173 -0.80 16.93 3.96
N TYR A 174 -1.56 16.71 5.03
CA TYR A 174 -1.61 15.41 5.72
C TYR A 174 -2.30 14.34 4.88
N ARG A 175 -3.43 14.67 4.24
CA ARG A 175 -4.15 13.78 3.32
C ARG A 175 -3.26 13.35 2.16
N THR A 176 -2.57 14.33 1.54
CA THR A 176 -1.57 14.08 0.49
C THR A 176 -0.44 13.18 0.97
N TYR A 177 0.17 13.51 2.11
CA TYR A 177 1.28 12.73 2.65
C TYR A 177 0.87 11.28 2.89
N SER A 178 -0.32 11.07 3.46
CA SER A 178 -0.89 9.74 3.70
C SER A 178 -1.17 8.98 2.40
N MET A 179 -1.54 9.69 1.32
CA MET A 179 -1.81 9.12 -0.01
C MET A 179 -0.57 8.96 -0.89
N PHE A 180 0.61 9.38 -0.44
CA PHE A 180 1.81 9.34 -1.27
C PHE A 180 2.14 7.92 -1.77
N TRP A 181 2.06 6.92 -0.89
CA TRP A 181 2.35 5.53 -1.28
C TRP A 181 1.30 4.94 -2.24
N PRO A 182 -0.02 5.08 -1.99
CA PRO A 182 -1.06 4.77 -2.98
C PRO A 182 -0.86 5.44 -4.35
N LEU A 183 -0.55 6.74 -4.36
CA LEU A 183 -0.31 7.51 -5.60
C LEU A 183 0.89 6.96 -6.38
N VAL A 184 1.97 6.57 -5.69
CA VAL A 184 3.13 5.91 -6.30
C VAL A 184 2.72 4.58 -6.93
N VAL A 185 1.89 3.77 -6.27
CA VAL A 185 1.38 2.53 -6.86
C VAL A 185 0.60 2.78 -8.15
N LEU A 186 -0.33 3.75 -8.15
CA LEU A 186 -1.09 4.09 -9.35
C LEU A 186 -0.21 4.63 -10.48
N LEU A 187 0.86 5.38 -10.15
CA LEU A 187 1.75 5.98 -11.14
C LEU A 187 2.68 4.94 -11.81
N TYR A 188 3.18 3.97 -11.05
CA TYR A 188 4.23 3.06 -11.51
C TYR A 188 3.76 1.62 -11.75
N SER A 189 2.55 1.26 -11.33
CA SER A 189 1.98 -0.05 -11.63
C SER A 189 1.92 -0.30 -13.13
N SER A 190 2.44 -1.44 -13.60
CA SER A 190 2.29 -1.87 -15.00
C SER A 190 0.84 -2.08 -15.42
N SER A 191 -0.05 -2.32 -14.44
CA SER A 191 -1.48 -2.57 -14.63
C SER A 191 -2.32 -1.30 -14.58
N ALA A 192 -1.75 -0.18 -14.12
CA ALA A 192 -2.37 1.12 -14.33
C ALA A 192 -2.22 1.53 -15.80
N GLY A 193 -3.33 1.71 -16.50
CA GLY A 193 -3.35 2.21 -17.88
C GLY A 193 -2.75 3.62 -17.97
N GLU A 194 -2.29 4.00 -19.17
CA GLU A 194 -1.60 5.29 -19.38
C GLU A 194 -2.47 6.50 -19.03
N GLU A 195 -3.77 6.42 -19.31
CA GLU A 195 -4.76 7.44 -18.93
C GLU A 195 -4.78 7.69 -17.42
N LYS A 196 -4.83 6.63 -16.61
CA LYS A 196 -4.82 6.72 -15.15
C LYS A 196 -3.51 7.31 -14.64
N ARG A 197 -2.38 6.94 -15.23
CA ARG A 197 -1.07 7.52 -14.87
C ARG A 197 -0.99 9.00 -15.22
N ALA A 198 -1.51 9.39 -16.37
CA ALA A 198 -1.57 10.80 -16.78
C ALA A 198 -2.44 11.61 -15.82
N TRP A 199 -3.60 11.08 -15.43
CA TRP A 199 -4.48 11.67 -14.42
C TRP A 199 -3.76 11.82 -13.07
N VAL A 200 -3.08 10.78 -12.56
CA VAL A 200 -2.31 10.86 -11.30
C VAL A 200 -1.23 11.93 -11.37
N ARG A 201 -0.50 12.04 -12.50
CA ARG A 201 0.53 13.09 -12.69
C ARG A 201 -0.07 14.48 -12.61
N GLU A 202 -1.21 14.70 -13.25
CA GLU A 202 -1.92 15.97 -13.20
C GLU A 202 -2.34 16.32 -11.77
N LYS A 203 -2.91 15.36 -11.03
CA LYS A 203 -3.30 15.57 -9.63
C LYS A 203 -2.11 15.82 -8.72
N LEU A 204 -1.02 15.08 -8.86
CA LEU A 204 0.22 15.32 -8.12
C LEU A 204 0.77 16.73 -8.38
N ARG A 205 0.68 17.23 -9.61
CA ARG A 205 1.06 18.61 -9.94
C ARG A 205 0.19 19.63 -9.20
N PHE A 206 -1.13 19.47 -9.28
CA PHE A 206 -2.07 20.35 -8.58
C PHE A 206 -1.84 20.35 -7.07
N ILE A 207 -1.68 19.17 -6.46
CA ILE A 207 -1.35 19.06 -5.04
C ILE A 207 -0.02 19.75 -4.72
N GLY A 208 0.99 19.58 -5.57
CA GLY A 208 2.28 20.25 -5.42
C GLY A 208 2.17 21.78 -5.44
N GLU A 209 1.33 22.32 -6.32
CA GLU A 209 1.04 23.76 -6.46
C GLU A 209 0.29 24.30 -5.23
N VAL A 210 -0.73 23.58 -4.74
CA VAL A 210 -1.58 24.02 -3.62
C VAL A 210 -0.94 23.82 -2.26
N SER A 211 -0.25 22.69 -2.03
CA SER A 211 0.32 22.35 -0.72
C SER A 211 1.77 22.81 -0.53
N GLY A 212 2.46 23.19 -1.61
CA GLY A 212 3.89 23.49 -1.59
C GLY A 212 4.81 22.27 -1.41
N LEU A 213 4.28 21.04 -1.31
CA LEU A 213 5.08 19.81 -1.15
C LEU A 213 6.08 19.60 -2.30
N GLY A 214 5.71 19.94 -3.54
CA GLY A 214 6.61 19.86 -4.70
C GLY A 214 7.74 20.89 -4.66
N MET A 215 7.47 22.07 -4.09
CA MET A 215 8.44 23.15 -3.94
C MET A 215 9.49 22.85 -2.86
N ALA A 216 9.10 22.15 -1.79
CA ALA A 216 10.03 21.72 -0.74
C ALA A 216 11.07 20.71 -1.25
N ALA A 217 10.65 19.75 -2.11
CA ALA A 217 11.56 18.80 -2.74
C ALA A 217 12.52 19.48 -3.73
N TRP A 218 12.03 20.44 -4.53
CA TRP A 218 12.86 21.23 -5.44
C TRP A 218 13.84 22.13 -4.70
N ALA A 219 13.39 22.83 -3.65
CA ALA A 219 14.26 23.67 -2.82
C ALA A 219 15.34 22.85 -2.10
N ALA A 220 15.00 21.66 -1.58
CA ALA A 220 15.97 20.76 -0.96
C ALA A 220 17.00 20.22 -1.97
N GLY A 221 16.57 19.80 -3.17
CA GLY A 221 17.47 19.35 -4.24
C GLY A 221 18.39 20.46 -4.77
N ASN A 222 17.92 21.71 -4.75
CA ASN A 222 18.73 22.88 -5.08
C ASN A 222 19.74 23.25 -3.97
N ILE A 223 19.40 23.04 -2.70
CA ILE A 223 20.35 23.23 -1.58
C ILE A 223 21.48 22.20 -1.65
N ASP A 224 21.19 20.95 -2.02
CA ASP A 224 22.21 19.91 -2.15
C ASP A 224 23.13 20.15 -3.36
N THR A 225 22.59 20.69 -4.47
CA THR A 225 23.42 21.09 -5.63
C THR A 225 24.21 22.37 -5.38
N LEU A 226 23.71 23.31 -4.58
CA LEU A 226 24.46 24.51 -4.14
C LEU A 226 25.54 24.20 -3.09
N ARG A 227 25.44 23.10 -2.35
CA ARG A 227 26.48 22.62 -1.42
C ARG A 227 27.55 21.75 -2.09
N ALA A 228 27.28 21.24 -3.28
CA ALA A 228 28.22 20.44 -4.08
C ALA A 228 29.02 21.28 -5.09
N ALA A 229 28.76 22.58 -5.18
CA ALA A 229 29.49 23.57 -5.97
C ALA A 229 30.36 24.45 -5.06
#